data_AF-A0A3N0WP63-F1
#
_entry.id   AF-A0A3N0WP63-F1
#
_cell.length_a   1.000
_cell.length_b   1.000
_cell.length_c   1.000
_cell.angle_alpha   90.00
_cell.angle_beta   90.00
_cell.angle_gamma   90.00
#
_symmetry.space_group_name_H-M   'P 1'
#
loop_
_entity.id
_entity.type
_entity.pdbx_description
1 polymer ?
#
loop_
_entity_poly.entity_id
_entity_poly.type
_entity_poly.pdbx_seq_one_letter_code
_entity_poly.pdbx_strand_id
1 'polypeptide(L)'
;MNQGKPLTTDLLSGAVDLQVVHPPVKLINGRPEWLLKMNRHSVSVPQNLLPESGIRLIQAFVADSPEDARPIDQVLIMSGKKPPVLMLPDLKVRYDTQDFPNQIKTSDK
;
A
#
# COMPACT_ATOMS: atom_id res chain seq x y z
N MET A 1 -23.61 -4.73 -9.60
CA MET A 1 -22.95 -5.84 -8.87
C MET A 1 -23.49 -7.13 -9.44
N ASN A 2 -22.66 -7.95 -10.10
CA ASN A 2 -23.11 -9.27 -10.57
C ASN A 2 -23.34 -10.16 -9.34
N GLN A 3 -24.51 -10.79 -9.29
CA GLN A 3 -25.08 -11.55 -8.17
C GLN A 3 -24.28 -12.82 -7.84
N GLY A 4 -23.01 -12.71 -7.48
CA GLY A 4 -22.15 -13.84 -7.14
C GLY A 4 -21.78 -14.77 -8.32
N LYS A 5 -22.18 -14.43 -9.55
CA LYS A 5 -21.74 -15.16 -10.75
C LYS A 5 -20.34 -14.71 -11.16
N PRO A 6 -19.42 -15.65 -11.47
CA PRO A 6 -18.11 -15.31 -12.01
C PRO A 6 -18.26 -14.39 -13.22
N LEU A 7 -17.44 -13.34 -13.28
CA LEU A 7 -17.34 -12.54 -14.50
C LEU A 7 -16.64 -13.41 -15.54
N THR A 8 -17.38 -13.89 -16.53
CA THR A 8 -16.85 -14.59 -17.69
C THR A 8 -16.87 -13.65 -18.88
N THR A 9 -15.74 -13.43 -19.53
CA THR A 9 -15.74 -12.87 -20.88
C THR A 9 -16.06 -14.00 -21.86
N ASP A 10 -17.09 -13.81 -22.70
CA ASP A 10 -17.65 -14.89 -23.55
C ASP A 10 -16.62 -15.59 -24.45
N LEU A 11 -15.51 -14.92 -24.78
CA LEU A 11 -14.47 -15.45 -25.65
C LEU A 11 -13.70 -16.64 -25.04
N LEU A 12 -13.65 -16.78 -23.71
CA LEU A 12 -12.86 -17.79 -22.99
C LEU A 12 -13.66 -18.53 -21.91
N SER A 13 -15.00 -18.48 -21.99
CA SER A 13 -15.87 -19.10 -21.00
C SER A 13 -15.60 -20.61 -20.90
N GLY A 14 -15.24 -21.08 -19.70
CA GLY A 14 -14.92 -22.49 -19.44
C GLY A 14 -13.56 -22.98 -19.98
N ALA A 15 -12.77 -22.10 -20.61
CA ALA A 15 -11.47 -22.44 -21.21
C ALA A 15 -10.26 -21.98 -20.37
N VAL A 16 -10.48 -21.27 -19.26
CA VAL A 16 -9.44 -20.73 -18.40
C VAL A 16 -9.77 -20.94 -16.92
N ASP A 17 -8.75 -21.26 -16.13
CA ASP A 17 -8.89 -21.45 -14.68
C ASP A 17 -9.01 -20.12 -13.91
N LEU A 18 -8.42 -19.04 -14.45
CA LEU A 18 -8.39 -17.72 -13.80
C LEU A 18 -8.51 -16.59 -14.82
N GLN A 19 -9.40 -15.64 -14.53
CA GLN A 19 -9.46 -14.35 -15.22
C GLN A 19 -9.10 -13.23 -14.23
N VAL A 20 -8.14 -12.38 -14.59
CA VAL A 20 -7.70 -11.24 -13.77
C VAL A 20 -8.23 -9.95 -14.39
N VAL A 21 -9.05 -9.21 -13.64
CA VAL A 21 -9.53 -7.89 -14.03
C VAL A 21 -8.77 -6.82 -13.25
N HIS A 22 -8.28 -5.80 -13.97
CA HIS A 22 -7.65 -4.62 -13.39
C HIS A 22 -8.63 -3.43 -13.52
N PRO A 23 -9.56 -3.24 -12.56
CA PRO A 23 -10.47 -2.10 -12.61
C PRO A 23 -9.66 -0.80 -12.52
N PRO A 24 -10.13 0.30 -13.15
CA PRO A 24 -9.52 1.61 -12.96
C PRO A 24 -9.45 1.96 -11.47
N VAL A 25 -8.24 2.32 -11.00
CA VAL A 25 -8.00 2.69 -9.61
C VAL A 25 -7.79 4.20 -9.52
N LYS A 26 -8.65 4.89 -8.78
CA LYS A 26 -8.43 6.27 -8.40
C LYS A 26 -7.44 6.34 -7.24
N LEU A 27 -6.45 7.22 -7.33
CA LEU A 27 -5.51 7.50 -6.24
C LEU A 27 -5.92 8.77 -5.49
N ILE A 28 -5.87 8.70 -4.15
CA ILE A 28 -6.03 9.83 -3.24
C ILE A 28 -4.78 9.87 -2.37
N ASN A 29 -4.04 10.99 -2.38
CA ASN A 29 -2.76 11.13 -1.67
C ASN A 29 -1.73 10.03 -2.00
N GLY A 30 -1.71 9.55 -3.25
CA GLY A 30 -0.83 8.47 -3.70
C GLY A 30 -1.28 7.06 -3.29
N ARG A 31 -2.48 6.91 -2.71
CA ARG A 31 -3.02 5.65 -2.20
C ARG A 31 -4.33 5.29 -2.92
N PRO A 32 -4.61 4.00 -3.20
CA PRO A 32 -5.88 3.60 -3.80
C PRO A 32 -7.09 4.01 -2.96
N GLU A 33 -8.11 4.61 -3.60
CA GLU A 33 -9.36 5.04 -2.94
C GLU A 33 -10.08 3.90 -2.22
N TRP A 34 -9.98 2.66 -2.71
CA TRP A 34 -10.66 1.51 -2.10
C TRP A 34 -10.18 1.22 -0.67
N LEU A 35 -8.99 1.67 -0.27
CA LEU A 35 -8.52 1.53 1.12
C LEU A 35 -9.44 2.26 2.09
N LEU A 36 -10.01 3.41 1.71
CA LEU A 36 -11.00 4.13 2.52
C LEU A 36 -12.26 3.29 2.77
N LYS A 37 -12.64 2.45 1.81
CA LYS A 37 -13.81 1.55 1.93
C LYS A 37 -13.56 0.38 2.87
N MET A 38 -12.31 0.15 3.28
CA MET A 38 -11.91 -0.89 4.22
C MET A 38 -11.71 -0.36 5.65
N ASN A 39 -12.43 0.72 6.01
CA ASN A 39 -12.33 1.37 7.32
C ASN A 39 -10.88 1.81 7.65
N ARG A 40 -10.14 2.24 6.63
CA ARG A 40 -8.82 2.87 6.79
C ARG A 40 -8.94 4.37 6.62
N HIS A 41 -8.12 5.10 7.35
CA HIS A 41 -8.03 6.55 7.26
C HIS A 41 -6.61 6.99 6.92
N SER A 42 -6.49 8.11 6.23
CA SER A 42 -5.20 8.71 5.90
C SER A 42 -4.55 9.28 7.15
N VAL A 43 -3.34 8.81 7.45
CA VAL A 43 -2.52 9.27 8.57
C VAL A 43 -1.18 9.75 8.01
N SER A 44 -0.81 10.98 8.36
CA SER A 44 0.51 11.51 8.01
C SER A 44 1.60 10.69 8.69
N VAL A 45 2.68 10.42 7.96
CA VAL A 45 3.87 9.82 8.53
C VAL A 45 4.46 10.78 9.58
N PRO A 46 4.74 10.31 10.82
CA PRO A 46 5.43 11.11 11.83
C PRO A 46 6.74 11.71 11.30
N GLN A 47 6.96 13.01 11.56
CA GLN A 47 8.08 13.76 10.97
C GLN A 47 9.46 13.18 11.32
N ASN A 48 9.60 12.64 12.53
CA ASN A 48 10.82 11.99 13.01
C ASN A 48 11.15 10.67 12.28
N LEU A 49 10.22 10.11 11.51
CA LEU A 49 10.45 8.92 10.69
C LEU A 49 10.88 9.24 9.26
N LEU A 50 10.76 10.51 8.84
CA LEU A 50 11.14 10.90 7.47
C LEU A 50 12.67 10.83 7.30
N PRO A 51 13.17 10.25 6.19
CA PRO A 51 14.59 10.18 5.93
C PRO A 51 15.13 11.54 5.48
N GLU A 52 16.31 11.92 5.98
CA GLU A 52 17.03 13.12 5.49
C GLU A 52 17.61 12.89 4.09
N SER A 53 17.99 11.65 3.75
CA SER A 53 18.53 11.26 2.45
C SER A 53 18.12 9.84 2.08
N GLY A 54 18.21 9.49 0.80
CA GLY A 54 17.91 8.14 0.32
C GLY A 54 16.42 7.76 0.40
N ILE A 55 16.18 6.46 0.63
CA ILE A 55 14.85 5.86 0.62
C ILE A 55 14.66 5.12 1.94
N ARG A 56 13.50 5.31 2.58
CA ARG A 56 13.10 4.60 3.79
C ARG A 56 11.76 3.93 3.58
N LEU A 57 11.69 2.62 3.85
CA LEU A 57 10.42 1.93 4.04
C LEU A 57 9.96 2.17 5.48
N ILE A 58 8.75 2.69 5.64
CA ILE A 58 8.09 2.83 6.93
C ILE A 58 6.97 1.82 6.98
N GLN A 59 6.97 1.01 8.04
CA GLN A 59 6.03 -0.08 8.25
C GLN A 59 5.22 0.20 9.52
N ALA A 60 3.91 0.06 9.45
CA ALA A 60 3.01 0.21 10.59
C ALA A 60 2.49 -1.17 11.02
N PHE A 61 2.60 -1.46 12.31
CA PHE A 61 2.10 -2.68 12.94
C PHE A 61 1.09 -2.31 14.01
N VAL A 62 0.16 -3.21 14.36
CA VAL A 62 -0.66 -3.02 15.56
C VAL A 62 0.29 -2.97 16.76
N ALA A 63 0.08 -2.04 17.69
CA ALA A 63 1.03 -1.75 18.77
C ALA A 63 1.48 -3.01 19.54
N ASP A 64 0.53 -3.87 19.87
CA ASP A 64 0.75 -5.07 20.69
C ASP A 64 0.95 -6.36 19.86
N SER A 65 1.20 -6.24 18.55
CA SER A 65 1.43 -7.42 17.72
C SER A 65 2.82 -8.03 17.94
N PRO A 66 2.97 -9.36 17.80
CA PRO A 66 4.27 -10.05 17.85
C PRO A 66 5.33 -9.43 16.93
N GLU A 67 6.60 -9.70 17.22
CA GLU A 67 7.74 -9.17 16.45
C GLU A 67 7.71 -9.61 14.98
N ASP A 68 7.28 -10.84 14.71
CA ASP A 68 7.14 -11.43 13.38
C ASP A 68 5.80 -11.14 12.69
N ALA A 69 4.98 -10.24 13.27
CA ALA A 69 3.73 -9.82 12.66
C ALA A 69 3.97 -9.16 11.30
N ARG A 70 2.98 -9.25 10.40
CA ARG A 70 3.02 -8.51 9.14
C ARG A 70 2.55 -7.07 9.36
N PRO A 71 3.16 -6.09 8.67
CA PRO A 71 2.68 -4.72 8.76
C PRO A 71 1.27 -4.61 8.18
N ILE A 72 0.42 -3.82 8.86
CA ILE A 72 -0.94 -3.54 8.40
C ILE A 72 -0.98 -2.46 7.31
N ASP A 73 0.09 -1.68 7.20
CA ASP A 73 0.38 -0.83 6.06
C ASP A 73 1.89 -0.52 5.99
N GLN A 74 2.37 -0.16 4.80
CA GLN A 74 3.73 0.29 4.56
C GLN A 74 3.80 1.31 3.41
N VAL A 75 4.78 2.20 3.50
CA VAL A 75 5.06 3.24 2.51
C VAL A 75 6.55 3.41 2.29
N LEU A 76 6.94 3.65 1.04
CA LEU A 76 8.28 4.11 0.70
C LEU A 76 8.31 5.64 0.73
N ILE A 77 9.25 6.19 1.49
CA ILE A 77 9.53 7.62 1.56
C ILE A 77 10.86 7.87 0.85
N MET A 78 10.85 8.81 -0.08
CA MET A 78 12.05 9.27 -0.76
C MET A 78 12.37 10.68 -0.26
N SER A 79 13.62 10.91 0.16
CA SER A 79 14.03 12.26 0.58
C SER A 79 13.80 13.28 -0.55
N GLY A 80 13.33 14.47 -0.17
CA GLY A 80 12.99 15.56 -1.09
C GLY A 80 11.71 15.37 -1.91
N LYS A 81 10.97 14.26 -1.75
CA LYS A 81 9.64 14.06 -2.36
C LYS A 81 8.53 14.28 -1.33
N LYS A 82 7.34 14.63 -1.82
CA LYS A 82 6.14 14.69 -0.96
C LYS A 82 5.88 13.27 -0.41
N PRO A 83 5.86 13.08 0.92
CA PRO A 83 5.65 11.75 1.47
C PRO A 83 4.20 11.28 1.20
N PRO A 84 4.00 10.00 0.86
CA PRO A 84 2.67 9.39 0.90
C PRO A 84 2.12 9.36 2.33
N VAL A 85 0.82 9.10 2.43
CA VAL A 85 0.15 8.86 3.71
C VAL A 85 0.07 7.36 4.00
N LEU A 86 0.05 7.01 5.28
CA LEU A 86 -0.35 5.69 5.75
C LEU A 86 -1.89 5.59 5.73
N MET A 87 -2.40 4.39 5.53
CA MET A 87 -3.83 4.04 5.50
C MET A 87 -4.11 3.07 6.65
N LEU A 88 -4.38 3.63 7.83
CA LEU A 88 -4.45 2.89 9.09
C LEU A 88 -5.91 2.73 9.55
N PRO A 89 -6.26 1.61 10.21
CA PRO A 89 -7.50 1.51 10.98
C PRO A 89 -7.40 2.39 12.22
N ASP A 90 -8.53 2.61 12.91
CA ASP A 90 -8.56 3.31 14.19
C ASP A 90 -8.06 2.38 15.32
N LEU A 91 -6.76 2.12 15.33
CA LEU A 91 -6.05 1.28 16.30
C LEU A 91 -4.70 1.92 16.64
N LYS A 92 -4.19 1.64 17.84
CA LYS A 92 -2.82 2.02 18.20
C LYS A 92 -1.84 1.22 17.34
N VAL A 93 -0.83 1.91 16.83
CA VAL A 93 0.21 1.31 15.99
C VAL A 93 1.60 1.61 16.53
N ARG A 94 2.54 0.71 16.21
CA ARG A 94 3.98 0.95 16.30
C ARG A 94 4.58 0.99 14.91
N TYR A 95 5.71 1.68 14.76
CA TYR A 95 6.41 1.80 13.48
C TYR A 95 7.74 1.07 13.52
N ASP A 96 8.12 0.52 12.37
CA ASP A 96 9.48 0.09 12.09
C ASP A 96 9.97 0.74 10.79
N THR A 97 11.28 0.82 10.62
CA THR A 97 11.90 1.49 9.48
C THR A 97 13.05 0.69 8.91
N GLN A 98 13.10 0.62 7.58
CA GLN A 98 14.23 0.06 6.84
C GLN A 98 14.78 1.10 5.86
N ASP A 99 16.06 1.42 6.01
CA ASP A 99 16.76 2.35 5.13
C ASP A 99 17.41 1.61 3.95
N PHE A 100 17.29 2.21 2.77
CA PHE A 100 17.92 1.74 1.54
C PHE A 100 18.83 2.83 0.98
N PRO A 101 20.05 2.47 0.54
CA PRO A 101 20.89 3.39 -0.21
C PRO A 101 20.15 3.81 -1.49
N ASN A 102 20.39 5.05 -1.95
CA ASN A 102 19.70 5.63 -3.10
C ASN A 102 20.12 4.91 -4.40
N GLN A 103 19.55 3.73 -4.66
CA GLN A 103 19.75 2.95 -5.88
C GLN A 103 18.39 2.65 -6.50
N ILE A 104 17.78 3.67 -7.11
CA ILE A 104 16.81 3.40 -8.17
C ILE A 104 17.59 3.49 -9.48
N LYS A 105 18.06 2.35 -9.98
CA LYS A 105 18.23 2.20 -11.43
C LYS A 105 16.82 2.23 -11.99
N THR A 106 16.39 3.38 -12.51
CA THR A 106 15.20 3.44 -13.35
C THR A 106 15.50 2.56 -14.56
N SER A 107 14.89 1.38 -14.60
CA SER A 107 14.87 0.60 -15.82
C SER A 107 13.89 1.33 -16.74
N ASP A 108 14.43 2.16 -17.63
CA ASP A 108 13.66 2.73 -18.73
C ASP A 108 13.07 1.57 -19.53
N LYS A 109 11.77 1.67 -19.80
CA LYS A 109 11.03 0.84 -20.76
C LYS A 109 10.90 1.61 -22.07
#